data_AF-A0A377TK53-F1
#
_entry.id   AF-A0A377TK53-F1
#
_cell.length_a   1.000
_cell.length_b   1.000
_cell.length_c   1.000
_cell.angle_alpha   90.00
_cell.angle_beta   90.00
_cell.angle_gamma   90.00
#
_symmetry.space_group_name_H-M   'P 1'
#
loop_
_entity.id
_entity.type
_entity.pdbx_description
1 polymer ?
#
loop_
_entity_poly.entity_id
_entity_poly.type
_entity_poly.pdbx_seq_one_letter_code
_entity_poly.pdbx_strand_id
1 'polypeptide(L)'
;MEVSFFLIDENRFRHNESGSLGGEDCGSTQHILLLDEFYRTAVRLAGKRILWNMVPCDEEEHYDDYVMGLYAQGVLTPNEWLDLGGLSSLSAEEYFGASLWQLYKSIDSPYKAVLKTLLLEAYSWEYPQ
;
A
#
# COMPACT_ATOMS: atom_id res chain seq x y z
N MET A 1 7.13 -6.54 -24.85
CA MET A 1 6.96 -6.24 -23.41
C MET A 1 6.68 -4.75 -23.34
N GLU A 2 5.53 -4.36 -22.79
CA GLU A 2 5.16 -2.96 -22.62
C GLU A 2 5.65 -2.50 -21.24
N VAL A 3 6.23 -1.30 -21.18
CA VAL A 3 6.75 -0.72 -19.93
C VAL A 3 6.05 0.62 -19.73
N SER A 4 5.37 0.75 -18.60
CA SER A 4 4.67 1.98 -18.22
C SER A 4 5.43 2.67 -17.10
N PHE A 5 5.63 3.99 -17.25
CA PHE A 5 6.26 4.83 -16.23
C PHE A 5 5.22 5.74 -15.61
N PHE A 6 5.19 5.79 -14.28
CA PHE A 6 4.29 6.64 -13.51
C PHE A 6 5.13 7.53 -12.59
N LEU A 7 4.76 8.80 -12.50
CA LEU A 7 5.32 9.71 -11.49
C LEU A 7 4.43 9.66 -10.26
N ILE A 8 5.03 9.47 -9.09
CA ILE A 8 4.35 9.40 -7.81
C ILE A 8 4.89 10.52 -6.93
N ASP A 9 3.99 11.30 -6.35
CA ASP A 9 4.32 12.30 -5.33
C ASP A 9 4.27 11.63 -3.95
N GLU A 10 5.41 11.63 -3.25
CA GLU A 10 5.60 11.07 -1.91
C GLU A 10 4.60 11.64 -0.90
N ASN A 11 4.39 12.96 -0.91
CA ASN A 11 3.53 13.63 0.06
C ASN A 11 2.05 13.34 -0.19
N ARG A 12 1.65 13.27 -1.47
CA ARG A 12 0.27 12.95 -1.84
C ARG A 12 -0.12 11.52 -1.44
N PHE A 13 0.82 10.57 -1.58
CA PHE A 13 0.59 9.19 -1.18
C PHE A 13 0.44 9.07 0.35
N ARG A 14 1.31 9.74 1.12
CA ARG A 14 1.26 9.69 2.59
C ARG A 14 -0.01 10.30 3.20
N HIS A 15 -0.57 11.36 2.61
CA HIS A 15 -1.73 12.07 3.17
C HIS A 15 -3.08 11.48 2.75
N ASN A 16 -3.11 10.27 2.16
CA ASN A 16 -4.32 9.63 1.64
C ASN A 16 -5.10 10.55 0.67
N GLU A 17 -4.40 11.46 -0.01
CA GLU A 17 -4.99 12.31 -1.04
C GLU A 17 -5.12 11.48 -2.32
N SER A 18 -6.08 10.56 -2.30
CA SER A 18 -6.58 9.83 -3.46
C SER A 18 -7.27 10.81 -4.41
N GLY A 19 -6.48 11.67 -5.05
CA GLY A 19 -6.96 12.49 -6.16
C GLY A 19 -7.44 11.55 -7.27
N SER A 20 -8.62 11.84 -7.82
CA SER A 20 -9.34 10.90 -8.69
C SER A 20 -8.43 10.44 -9.84
N LEU A 21 -8.03 9.18 -9.83
CA LEU A 21 -7.29 8.58 -10.94
C LEU A 21 -8.31 7.91 -11.85
N GLY A 22 -9.23 8.72 -12.36
CA GLY A 22 -10.18 8.40 -13.41
C GLY A 22 -11.33 7.48 -12.99
N GLY A 23 -12.52 8.05 -12.76
CA GLY A 23 -13.87 7.47 -12.95
C GLY A 23 -14.24 6.13 -12.28
N GLU A 24 -13.29 5.46 -11.66
CA GLU A 24 -13.28 4.05 -11.30
C GLU A 24 -12.52 3.89 -9.96
N ASP A 25 -12.80 4.76 -8.99
CA ASP A 25 -12.08 4.78 -7.72
C ASP A 25 -12.91 4.13 -6.60
N CYS A 26 -12.34 3.10 -5.96
CA CYS A 26 -12.86 2.48 -4.74
C CYS A 26 -12.38 3.19 -3.46
N GLY A 27 -12.09 4.50 -3.53
CA GLY A 27 -11.65 5.32 -2.40
C GLY A 27 -10.33 4.86 -1.75
N SER A 28 -10.28 4.91 -0.40
CA SER A 28 -9.14 4.51 0.45
C SER A 28 -8.71 3.05 0.27
N THR A 29 -9.66 2.17 -0.02
CA THR A 29 -9.42 0.73 -0.21
C THR A 29 -8.40 0.46 -1.32
N GLN A 30 -8.57 1.15 -2.45
CA GLN A 30 -7.67 0.98 -3.60
C GLN A 30 -6.27 1.50 -3.29
N HIS A 31 -6.18 2.58 -2.53
CA HIS A 31 -4.91 3.14 -2.10
C HIS A 31 -4.11 2.15 -1.24
N ILE A 32 -4.74 1.55 -0.22
CA ILE A 32 -4.09 0.59 0.69
C ILE A 32 -3.61 -0.65 -0.08
N LEU A 33 -4.44 -1.20 -0.96
CA LEU A 33 -4.08 -2.40 -1.72
C LEU A 33 -2.96 -2.15 -2.74
N LEU A 34 -2.92 -0.95 -3.33
CA LEU A 34 -1.82 -0.56 -4.20
C LEU A 34 -0.52 -0.37 -3.42
N LEU A 35 -0.59 0.21 -2.22
CA LEU A 35 0.58 0.39 -1.37
C LEU A 35 1.13 -0.95 -0.85
N ASP A 36 0.25 -1.86 -0.42
CA ASP A 36 0.62 -3.23 -0.06
C ASP A 36 1.28 -3.98 -1.23
N GLU A 37 0.66 -3.93 -2.42
CA GLU A 37 1.22 -4.57 -3.62
C GLU A 37 2.59 -3.94 -3.96
N PHE A 38 2.72 -2.63 -3.84
CA PHE A 38 3.99 -1.93 -4.04
C PHE A 38 5.05 -2.40 -3.03
N TYR A 39 4.79 -2.38 -1.73
CA TYR A 39 5.77 -2.79 -0.73
C TYR A 39 6.19 -4.26 -0.87
N ARG A 40 5.26 -5.16 -1.21
CA ARG A 40 5.60 -6.59 -1.38
C ARG A 40 6.36 -6.90 -2.67
N THR A 41 6.21 -6.11 -3.72
CA THR A 41 6.75 -6.44 -5.05
C THR A 41 7.78 -5.46 -5.59
N ALA A 42 7.97 -4.32 -4.94
CA ALA A 42 8.89 -3.29 -5.41
C ALA A 42 10.34 -3.78 -5.45
N VAL A 43 11.02 -3.46 -6.54
CA VAL A 43 12.45 -3.68 -6.72
C VAL A 43 13.12 -2.32 -6.92
N ARG A 44 14.00 -1.95 -5.97
CA ARG A 44 14.76 -0.69 -6.08
C ARG A 44 15.86 -0.82 -7.14
N LEU A 45 15.65 -0.16 -8.27
CA LEU A 45 16.67 -0.04 -9.33
C LEU A 45 17.74 1.01 -8.98
N ALA A 46 17.32 2.17 -8.45
CA ALA A 46 18.18 3.29 -8.06
C ALA A 46 17.42 4.24 -7.10
N GLY A 47 18.06 5.30 -6.62
CA GLY A 47 17.41 6.35 -5.83
C GLY A 47 17.28 6.02 -4.35
N LYS A 48 16.28 6.57 -3.66
CA LYS A 48 16.07 6.39 -2.21
C LYS A 48 15.68 4.94 -1.85
N ARG A 49 15.94 4.51 -0.62
CA ARG A 49 15.48 3.21 -0.08
C ARG A 49 14.04 3.31 0.38
N ILE A 50 13.27 2.22 0.32
CA ILE A 50 11.91 2.18 0.87
C ILE A 50 12.01 2.14 2.40
N LEU A 51 11.39 3.11 3.08
CA LEU A 51 11.47 3.23 4.54
C LEU A 51 10.70 2.13 5.27
N TRP A 52 9.53 1.76 4.76
CA TRP A 52 8.63 0.77 5.38
C TRP A 52 9.32 -0.54 5.77
N ASN A 53 10.29 -1.00 4.97
CA ASN A 53 11.08 -2.21 5.26
C ASN A 53 11.93 -2.13 6.55
N MET A 54 12.10 -0.95 7.14
CA MET A 54 12.82 -0.74 8.40
C MET A 54 11.90 -0.82 9.63
N VAL A 55 10.58 -0.83 9.43
CA VAL A 55 9.59 -0.83 10.52
C VAL A 55 9.21 -2.29 10.83
N PRO A 56 9.41 -2.76 12.09
CA PRO A 56 8.94 -4.08 12.50
C PRO A 56 7.41 -4.16 12.47
N CYS A 57 6.86 -5.36 12.21
CA CYS A 57 5.41 -5.56 12.17
C CYS A 57 4.70 -5.14 13.48
N ASP A 58 5.34 -5.33 14.63
CA ASP A 58 4.78 -4.96 15.94
C ASP A 58 4.66 -3.43 16.14
N GLU A 59 5.38 -2.64 15.33
CA GLU A 59 5.40 -1.17 15.38
C GLU A 59 4.55 -0.53 14.28
N GLU A 60 3.86 -1.33 13.45
CA GLU A 60 3.10 -0.82 12.30
C GLU A 60 1.96 0.12 12.74
N GLU A 61 1.28 -0.18 13.84
CA GLU A 61 0.25 0.70 14.43
C GLU A 61 0.82 2.04 14.92
N HIS A 62 2.13 2.08 15.20
CA HIS A 62 2.86 3.23 15.72
C HIS A 62 3.91 3.74 14.71
N TYR A 63 3.68 3.50 13.41
CA TYR A 63 4.64 3.74 12.32
C TYR A 63 5.32 5.11 12.41
N ASP A 64 4.52 6.18 12.54
CA ASP A 64 5.03 7.55 12.54
C ASP A 64 5.93 7.81 13.75
N ASP A 65 5.52 7.36 14.95
CA ASP A 65 6.29 7.54 16.18
C ASP A 65 7.60 6.74 16.14
N TYR A 66 7.55 5.50 15.64
CA TYR A 66 8.72 4.65 15.47
C TYR A 66 9.74 5.29 14.50
N VAL A 67 9.28 5.72 13.34
CA VAL A 67 10.11 6.38 12.32
C VAL A 67 10.71 7.68 12.85
N MET A 68 9.93 8.53 13.53
CA MET A 68 10.43 9.75 14.15
C MET A 68 11.49 9.45 15.21
N GLY A 69 11.31 8.40 16.00
CA GLY A 69 12.31 7.90 16.94
C GLY A 69 13.63 7.53 16.28
N LEU A 70 13.59 6.82 15.15
CA LEU A 70 14.79 6.45 14.40
C LEU A 70 15.53 7.66 13.80
N TYR A 71 14.80 8.68 13.34
CA TYR A 71 15.42 9.94 12.91
C TYR A 71 16.05 10.70 14.08
N ALA A 72 15.36 10.78 15.22
CA ALA A 72 15.86 11.47 16.42
C ALA A 72 17.14 10.81 16.98
N GLN A 73 17.26 9.49 16.86
CA GLN A 73 18.44 8.72 17.26
C GLN A 73 19.58 8.77 16.22
N GLY A 74 19.33 9.34 15.04
CA GLY A 74 20.30 9.39 13.95
C GLY A 74 20.52 8.04 13.25
N VAL A 75 19.62 7.07 13.45
CA VAL A 75 19.66 5.77 12.75
C VAL A 75 19.30 5.95 11.27
N LEU A 76 18.32 6.82 11.00
CA LEU A 76 17.93 7.19 9.64
C LEU A 76 18.57 8.52 9.23
N THR A 77 19.17 8.54 8.05
CA THR A 77 19.66 9.78 7.44
C THR A 77 18.54 10.44 6.62
N PRO A 78 18.20 11.72 6.88
CA PRO A 78 17.21 12.44 6.08
C PRO A 78 17.54 12.43 4.58
N ASN A 79 16.52 12.43 3.72
CA ASN A 79 16.62 12.38 2.25
C ASN A 79 17.19 11.08 1.63
N GLU A 80 17.57 10.07 2.41
CA GLU A 80 17.98 8.76 1.87
C GLU A 80 16.81 7.78 1.68
N TRP A 81 15.64 8.12 2.21
CA TRP A 81 14.47 7.25 2.31
C TRP A 81 13.26 7.81 1.57
N LEU A 82 12.57 6.93 0.85
CA LEU A 82 11.24 7.13 0.29
C LEU A 82 10.25 6.62 1.33
N ASP A 83 9.47 7.53 1.89
CA ASP A 83 8.49 7.24 2.92
C ASP A 83 7.07 7.46 2.39
N LEU A 84 6.38 6.36 2.09
CA LEU A 84 4.98 6.39 1.65
C LEU A 84 4.00 6.13 2.81
N GLY A 85 4.49 6.02 4.05
CA GLY A 85 3.69 5.71 5.24
C GLY A 85 3.55 4.21 5.54
N GLY A 86 2.94 3.91 6.68
CA GLY A 86 2.57 2.55 7.09
C GLY A 86 1.36 2.01 6.34
N LEU A 87 1.16 0.69 6.40
CA LEU A 87 -0.04 0.00 5.98
C LEU A 87 -1.10 0.11 7.09
N SER A 88 -2.14 0.90 6.84
CA SER A 88 -3.33 0.91 7.70
C SER A 88 -4.10 -0.40 7.58
N SER A 89 -4.71 -0.85 8.67
CA SER A 89 -5.68 -1.96 8.63
C SER A 89 -6.87 -1.60 7.72
N LEU A 90 -7.26 -2.53 6.86
CA LEU A 90 -8.50 -2.42 6.07
C LEU A 90 -9.70 -2.68 6.97
N SER A 91 -10.74 -1.85 6.92
CA SER A 91 -12.01 -2.14 7.58
C SER A 91 -12.79 -3.25 6.84
N ALA A 92 -13.73 -3.91 7.53
CA ALA A 92 -14.58 -4.94 6.91
C ALA A 92 -15.38 -4.41 5.69
N GLU A 93 -15.79 -3.14 5.71
CA GLU A 93 -16.47 -2.49 4.59
C GLU A 93 -15.53 -2.31 3.37
N GLU A 94 -14.28 -1.93 3.62
CA GLU A 94 -13.25 -1.80 2.59
C GLU A 94 -12.87 -3.17 2.00
N TYR A 95 -12.79 -4.23 2.81
CA TYR A 95 -12.58 -5.59 2.31
C TYR A 95 -13.70 -6.04 1.36
N PHE A 96 -14.95 -5.74 1.69
CA PHE A 96 -16.09 -6.04 0.83
C PHE A 96 -16.02 -5.26 -0.49
N GLY A 97 -15.73 -3.95 -0.41
CA GLY A 97 -15.54 -3.10 -1.58
C GLY A 97 -14.41 -3.58 -2.49
N ALA A 98 -13.25 -3.92 -1.91
CA ALA A 98 -12.10 -4.48 -2.61
C ALA A 98 -12.45 -5.76 -3.37
N SER A 99 -13.17 -6.67 -2.71
CA SER A 99 -13.53 -7.96 -3.27
C SER A 99 -14.48 -7.82 -4.46
N LEU A 100 -15.49 -6.94 -4.34
CA LEU A 100 -16.40 -6.63 -5.44
C LEU A 100 -15.66 -5.98 -6.62
N TRP A 101 -14.70 -5.10 -6.35
CA TRP A 101 -13.86 -4.48 -7.36
C TRP A 101 -13.03 -5.50 -8.15
N GLN A 102 -12.36 -6.42 -7.45
CA GLN A 102 -11.58 -7.47 -8.10
C GLN A 102 -12.47 -8.37 -8.95
N LEU A 103 -13.70 -8.67 -8.49
CA LEU A 103 -14.68 -9.43 -9.26
C LEU A 103 -15.09 -8.68 -10.54
N TYR A 104 -15.30 -7.37 -10.48
CA TYR A 104 -15.60 -6.58 -11.68
C TYR A 104 -14.42 -6.61 -12.68
N LYS A 105 -13.18 -6.44 -12.20
CA LYS A 105 -11.96 -6.51 -13.03
C LYS A 105 -11.66 -7.91 -13.57
N SER A 106 -12.27 -8.97 -13.03
CA SER A 106 -12.08 -10.34 -13.49
C SER A 106 -12.64 -10.57 -14.90
N ILE A 107 -13.56 -9.72 -15.36
CA ILE A 107 -14.12 -9.77 -16.71
C ILE A 107 -13.00 -9.61 -17.76
N ASP A 108 -12.11 -8.66 -17.54
CA ASP A 108 -11.00 -8.37 -18.46
C ASP A 108 -9.71 -9.14 -18.10
N SER A 109 -9.48 -9.42 -16.81
CA SER A 109 -8.27 -10.07 -16.33
C SER A 109 -8.56 -11.11 -15.22
N PRO A 110 -9.07 -12.30 -15.58
CA PRO A 110 -9.57 -13.27 -14.60
C PRO A 110 -8.47 -13.81 -13.68
N TYR A 111 -7.28 -14.09 -14.21
CA TYR A 111 -6.18 -14.64 -13.42
C TYR A 111 -5.65 -13.64 -12.39
N LYS A 112 -5.49 -12.36 -12.77
CA LYS A 112 -5.01 -11.32 -11.85
C LYS A 112 -6.04 -11.07 -10.75
N ALA A 113 -7.33 -11.07 -11.10
CA ALA A 113 -8.41 -10.93 -10.14
C ALA A 113 -8.42 -12.08 -9.12
N VAL A 114 -8.33 -13.34 -9.56
CA VAL A 114 -8.30 -14.49 -8.64
C VAL A 114 -7.14 -14.40 -7.64
N LEU A 115 -5.93 -14.06 -8.09
CA LEU A 115 -4.78 -13.91 -7.18
C LEU A 115 -5.00 -12.80 -6.15
N LYS A 116 -5.57 -11.66 -6.57
CA LYS A 116 -5.88 -10.55 -5.67
C LYS A 116 -7.01 -10.89 -4.69
N THR A 117 -8.02 -11.63 -5.13
CA THR A 117 -9.10 -12.10 -4.25
C THR A 117 -8.60 -13.10 -3.21
N LEU A 118 -7.74 -14.06 -3.58
CA LEU A 118 -7.15 -15.00 -2.62
C LEU A 118 -6.27 -14.29 -1.58
N LEU A 119 -5.55 -13.25 -2.00
CA LEU A 119 -4.79 -12.42 -1.07
C LEU A 119 -5.71 -11.67 -0.09
N LEU A 120 -6.78 -11.04 -0.59
CA LEU A 120 -7.77 -10.36 0.25
C LEU A 120 -8.43 -11.33 1.23
N GLU A 121 -8.72 -12.56 0.80
CA GLU A 121 -9.24 -13.61 1.67
C GLU A 121 -8.26 -13.94 2.81
N ALA A 122 -6.98 -14.12 2.51
CA ALA A 122 -5.95 -14.40 3.51
C ALA A 122 -5.86 -13.28 4.56
N TYR A 123 -6.02 -12.02 4.15
CA TYR A 123 -6.05 -10.86 5.05
C TYR A 123 -7.36 -10.77 5.85
N SER A 124 -8.47 -11.28 5.32
CA SER A 124 -9.76 -11.28 6.01
C SER A 124 -9.89 -12.31 7.14
N TRP A 125 -8.90 -13.20 7.31
CA TRP A 125 -8.89 -14.22 8.37
C TRP A 125 -9.00 -13.62 9.78
N GLU A 126 -8.69 -12.34 9.94
CA GLU A 126 -8.83 -11.59 11.19
C GLU A 126 -10.27 -11.14 11.49
N TYR A 127 -11.26 -11.45 10.64
CA TYR A 127 -12.67 -11.06 10.76
C TYR A 127 -13.67 -12.23 10.81
N PRO A 128 -14.83 -12.06 11.47
CA PRO A 128 -15.13 -11.00 12.44
C PRO A 128 -14.43 -11.26 13.79
N GLN A 129 -14.16 -10.18 14.55
CA GLN A 129 -13.88 -10.29 15.99
C GLN A 129 -15.18 -10.42 16.80
#